data_AF-A0AAW0BB46-F1
#
_entry.id   AF-A0AAW0BB46-F1
#
_cell.length_a   1.000
_cell.length_b   1.000
_cell.length_c   1.000
_cell.angle_alpha   90.00
_cell.angle_beta   90.00
_cell.angle_gamma   90.00
#
_symmetry.space_group_name_H-M   'P 1'
#
loop_
_entity.id
_entity.type
_entity.pdbx_description
1 polymer ?
#
loop_
_entity_poly.entity_id
_entity_poly.type
_entity_poly.pdbx_seq_one_letter_code
_entity_poly.pdbx_strand_id
1 'polypeptide(L)'
;MVEDGGEYPDRDFLNTRTEIENLWLPFQDENYVPLIQVLPLRRLGTDFRQFLRLPLTCRALSGLTHLAFPESLTETPRDYDAACAAFLALPKLTHLSFDGGFQFIQERVDRILESLPSLCVMVTFAYHIHDFIGDRRTTSTDLRFVAYFPRPDFNLDWHAGAQGGADYWANAENFVAKRRAGEIDPLNYVCVCR
;
A
#
# COMPACT_ATOMS: atom_id res chain seq x y z
N MET A 1 16.93 -0.49 3.49
CA MET A 1 18.13 -1.35 3.40
C MET A 1 17.80 -2.59 4.21
N VAL A 2 17.51 -3.70 3.54
CA VAL A 2 17.50 -5.04 4.15
C VAL A 2 18.76 -5.67 3.58
N GLU A 3 19.63 -6.18 4.46
CA GLU A 3 20.83 -6.87 4.01
C GLU A 3 20.43 -8.12 3.23
N ASP A 4 21.16 -8.37 2.16
CA ASP A 4 21.05 -9.51 1.25
C ASP A 4 21.07 -10.82 2.09
N GLY A 5 19.90 -11.37 2.44
CA GLY A 5 19.83 -12.50 3.38
C GLY A 5 18.51 -12.74 4.12
N GLY A 6 17.51 -11.86 4.02
CA GLY A 6 16.17 -12.13 4.57
C GLY A 6 16.03 -11.96 6.09
N GLU A 7 17.05 -11.46 6.77
CA GLU A 7 16.90 -11.02 8.16
C GLU A 7 16.38 -9.58 8.21
N TYR A 8 15.25 -9.39 8.90
CA TYR A 8 14.70 -8.07 9.15
C TYR A 8 15.68 -7.26 10.00
N PRO A 9 15.76 -5.93 9.79
CA PRO A 9 16.73 -5.11 10.49
C PRO A 9 16.54 -5.23 12.00
N ASP A 10 17.60 -5.64 12.69
CA ASP A 10 17.60 -5.76 14.16
C ASP A 10 17.19 -4.41 14.79
N ARG A 11 16.49 -4.48 15.91
CA ARG A 11 16.08 -3.32 16.70
C ARG A 11 17.27 -2.42 17.04
N ASP A 12 18.41 -3.00 17.39
CA ASP A 12 19.63 -2.24 17.69
C ASP A 12 20.16 -1.50 16.46
N PHE A 13 20.05 -2.11 15.27
CA PHE A 13 20.35 -1.44 14.00
C PHE A 13 19.42 -0.24 13.77
N LEU A 14 18.11 -0.41 13.99
CA LEU A 14 17.15 0.66 13.76
C LEU A 14 17.27 1.81 14.79
N ASN A 15 17.60 1.50 16.04
CA ASN A 15 17.80 2.50 17.11
C ASN A 15 18.96 3.47 16.81
N THR A 16 19.93 3.05 16.00
CA THR A 16 21.11 3.88 15.66
C THR A 16 20.93 4.70 14.38
N ARG A 17 19.83 4.50 13.64
CA ARG A 17 19.60 5.10 12.33
C ARG A 17 18.39 6.04 12.37
N THR A 18 18.65 7.34 12.48
CA THR A 18 17.61 8.37 12.47
C THR A 18 17.12 8.79 11.08
N GLU A 19 17.72 8.22 10.02
CA GLU A 19 17.53 8.64 8.62
C GLU A 19 16.75 7.63 7.78
N ILE A 20 16.16 6.60 8.40
CA ILE A 20 15.40 5.59 7.65
C ILE A 20 14.12 6.22 7.12
N GLU A 21 14.04 6.37 5.80
CA GLU A 21 12.85 6.86 5.10
C GLU A 21 11.97 5.73 4.54
N ASN A 22 12.54 4.54 4.30
CA ASN A 22 11.84 3.40 3.69
C ASN A 22 11.97 2.17 4.60
N LEU A 23 10.84 1.70 5.14
CA LEU A 23 10.79 0.59 6.09
C LEU A 23 9.79 -0.48 5.63
N TRP A 24 10.19 -1.74 5.76
CA TRP A 24 9.37 -2.91 5.43
C TRP A 24 9.37 -3.87 6.61
N LEU A 25 8.22 -4.01 7.26
CA LEU A 25 7.97 -4.84 8.45
C LEU A 25 6.64 -5.59 8.27
N PRO A 26 6.57 -6.56 7.34
CA PRO A 26 5.32 -7.16 6.87
C PRO A 26 4.63 -8.08 7.89
N PHE A 27 5.15 -8.16 9.11
CA PHE A 27 4.65 -9.01 10.20
C PHE A 27 4.41 -8.16 11.45
N GLN A 28 3.52 -8.65 12.30
CA GLN A 28 3.19 -8.00 13.56
C GLN A 28 4.30 -8.22 14.59
N ASP A 29 4.98 -7.16 15.01
CA ASP A 29 5.88 -7.16 16.16
C ASP A 29 5.81 -5.81 16.91
N GLU A 30 5.22 -5.87 18.10
CA GLU A 30 4.98 -4.71 18.97
C GLU A 30 6.25 -3.96 19.35
N ASN A 31 7.41 -4.63 19.30
CA ASN A 31 8.68 -4.02 19.65
C ASN A 31 9.12 -2.94 18.64
N TYR A 32 8.60 -2.95 17.41
CA TYR A 32 8.92 -1.91 16.41
C TYR A 32 8.04 -0.67 16.53
N VAL A 33 6.91 -0.71 17.24
CA VAL A 33 5.99 0.44 17.34
C VAL A 33 6.68 1.70 17.88
N PRO A 34 7.43 1.68 19.01
CA PRO A 34 8.10 2.88 19.52
C PRO A 34 9.14 3.44 18.56
N LEU A 35 9.82 2.57 17.82
CA LEU A 35 10.83 2.94 16.85
C LEU A 35 10.19 3.59 15.61
N ILE A 36 9.15 2.96 15.04
CA ILE A 36 8.44 3.50 13.86
C ILE A 36 8.04 4.95 14.13
N GLN A 37 7.51 5.26 15.32
CA GLN A 37 7.01 6.59 15.68
C GLN A 37 8.01 7.73 15.49
N VAL A 38 9.32 7.47 15.62
CA VAL A 38 10.36 8.51 15.61
C VAL A 38 11.07 8.66 14.27
N LEU A 39 10.94 7.69 13.37
CA LEU A 39 11.62 7.67 12.07
C LEU A 39 10.98 8.66 11.08
N PRO A 40 11.77 9.30 10.19
CA PRO A 40 11.25 10.20 9.15
C PRO A 40 10.72 9.43 7.94
N LEU A 41 9.79 8.49 8.17
CA LEU A 41 9.32 7.58 7.13
C LEU A 41 8.61 8.31 5.98
N ARG A 42 8.91 7.88 4.76
CA ARG A 42 8.20 8.19 3.51
C ARG A 42 7.47 6.98 2.96
N ARG A 43 8.04 5.79 3.11
CA ARG A 43 7.45 4.52 2.67
C ARG A 43 7.43 3.53 3.83
N LEU A 44 6.25 2.97 4.09
CA LEU A 44 6.06 1.95 5.12
C LEU A 44 5.28 0.78 4.53
N GLY A 45 5.88 -0.40 4.58
CA GLY A 45 5.13 -1.65 4.48
C GLY A 45 5.03 -2.28 5.85
N THR A 46 3.82 -2.63 6.28
CA THR A 46 3.59 -3.14 7.62
C THR A 46 2.38 -4.06 7.65
N ASP A 47 2.29 -4.90 8.69
CA ASP A 47 1.02 -5.49 9.08
C ASP A 47 -0.02 -4.40 9.43
N PHE A 48 -1.28 -4.65 9.09
CA PHE A 48 -2.39 -3.73 9.29
C PHE A 48 -2.70 -3.50 10.77
N ARG A 49 -2.66 -4.55 11.61
CA ARG A 49 -2.94 -4.42 13.05
C ARG A 49 -1.84 -3.65 13.75
N GLN A 50 -0.58 -3.85 13.34
CA GLN A 50 0.56 -3.05 13.80
C GLN A 50 0.38 -1.58 13.44
N PHE A 51 -0.04 -1.26 12.21
CA PHE A 51 -0.30 0.12 11.79
C PHE A 51 -1.35 0.81 12.66
N LEU A 52 -2.48 0.14 12.95
CA LEU A 52 -3.54 0.70 13.80
C LEU A 52 -3.10 1.00 15.24
N ARG A 53 -1.98 0.46 15.69
CA ARG A 53 -1.41 0.73 17.02
C ARG A 53 -0.47 1.93 17.03
N LEU A 54 -0.09 2.46 15.87
CA LEU A 54 0.71 3.68 15.80
C LEU A 54 -0.15 4.89 16.21
N PRO A 55 0.37 5.78 17.08
CA PRO A 55 -0.26 7.07 17.31
C PRO A 55 -0.35 7.83 15.98
N LEU A 56 -1.56 8.19 15.56
CA LEU A 56 -1.80 8.90 14.29
C LEU A 56 -1.08 10.26 14.22
N THR A 57 -0.68 10.80 15.37
CA THR A 57 0.06 12.05 15.50
C THR A 57 1.59 11.87 15.50
N CYS A 58 2.10 10.64 15.38
CA CYS A 58 3.55 10.41 15.44
C CYS A 58 4.26 10.93 14.19
N ARG A 59 5.56 11.24 14.35
CA ARG A 59 6.37 11.90 13.32
C ARG A 59 6.42 11.09 12.03
N ALA A 60 6.54 9.77 12.12
CA ALA A 60 6.59 8.88 10.95
C ALA A 60 5.40 9.02 10.02
N LEU A 61 4.21 9.26 10.56
CA LEU A 61 2.98 9.33 9.76
C LEU A 61 2.82 10.69 9.06
N SER A 62 3.42 11.75 9.61
CA SER A 62 3.34 13.11 9.03
C SER A 62 4.05 13.26 7.67
N GLY A 63 5.03 12.40 7.41
CA GLY A 63 5.82 12.36 6.17
C GLY A 63 5.41 11.25 5.20
N LEU A 64 4.54 10.35 5.63
CA LEU A 64 4.29 9.11 4.92
C LEU A 64 3.53 9.36 3.60
N THR A 65 4.10 8.85 2.51
CA THR A 65 3.55 8.98 1.15
C THR A 65 3.07 7.64 0.59
N HIS A 66 3.76 6.54 0.95
CA HIS A 66 3.42 5.18 0.54
C HIS A 66 3.17 4.30 1.75
N LEU A 67 2.03 3.63 1.74
CA LEU A 67 1.62 2.67 2.76
C LEU A 67 1.21 1.37 2.08
N ALA A 68 1.84 0.27 2.49
CA ALA A 68 1.58 -1.05 1.95
C ALA A 68 1.22 -2.04 3.06
N PHE A 69 0.18 -2.82 2.80
CA PHE A 69 -0.22 -3.95 3.62
C PHE A 69 -0.04 -5.24 2.80
N PRO A 70 0.88 -6.13 3.16
CA PRO A 70 1.07 -7.39 2.42
C PRO A 70 -0.09 -8.37 2.62
N GLU A 71 -1.04 -8.03 3.50
CA GLU A 71 -2.22 -8.80 3.85
C GLU A 71 -3.51 -8.02 3.56
N SER A 72 -4.64 -8.70 3.69
CA SER A 72 -5.97 -8.10 3.52
C SER A 72 -6.27 -7.11 4.64
N LEU A 73 -6.81 -5.95 4.27
CA LEU A 73 -7.21 -4.89 5.21
C LEU A 73 -8.26 -5.34 6.23
N THR A 74 -8.99 -6.43 5.99
CA THR A 74 -10.17 -6.74 6.81
C THR A 74 -10.48 -8.23 6.92
N GLU A 75 -10.75 -8.67 8.14
CA GLU A 75 -11.66 -9.78 8.44
C GLU A 75 -13.06 -9.26 8.84
N THR A 76 -13.19 -8.01 9.33
CA THR A 76 -14.45 -7.45 9.86
C THR A 76 -14.77 -6.02 9.38
N PRO A 77 -16.05 -5.57 9.43
CA PRO A 77 -16.43 -4.17 9.14
C PRO A 77 -15.83 -3.13 10.11
N ARG A 78 -15.58 -3.49 11.37
CA ARG A 78 -15.04 -2.55 12.37
C ARG A 78 -13.60 -2.16 12.04
N ASP A 79 -12.81 -3.12 11.60
CA ASP A 79 -11.40 -2.91 11.22
C ASP A 79 -11.29 -1.94 10.04
N TYR A 80 -12.28 -1.99 9.13
CA TYR A 80 -12.36 -1.11 7.99
C TYR A 80 -12.61 0.36 8.37
N ASP A 81 -13.55 0.64 9.28
CA ASP A 81 -13.82 2.02 9.71
C ASP A 81 -12.61 2.62 10.43
N ALA A 82 -11.91 1.79 11.23
CA ALA A 82 -10.64 2.17 11.85
C ALA A 82 -9.56 2.46 10.81
N ALA A 83 -9.47 1.66 9.73
CA ALA A 83 -8.57 1.91 8.61
C ALA A 83 -8.82 3.28 7.98
N CYS A 84 -10.07 3.59 7.65
CA CYS A 84 -10.45 4.84 7.02
C CYS A 84 -10.07 6.05 7.90
N ALA A 85 -10.37 5.98 9.20
CA ALA A 85 -9.99 7.03 10.15
C ALA A 85 -8.47 7.19 10.23
N ALA A 86 -7.71 6.10 10.21
CA ALA A 86 -6.27 6.13 10.23
C ALA A 86 -5.68 6.72 8.93
N PHE A 87 -6.21 6.36 7.77
CA PHE A 87 -5.74 6.90 6.49
C PHE A 87 -6.02 8.40 6.36
N LEU A 88 -7.17 8.86 6.85
CA LEU A 88 -7.51 10.30 6.89
C LEU A 88 -6.53 11.12 7.73
N ALA A 89 -5.83 10.48 8.67
CA ALA A 89 -4.80 11.13 9.47
C ALA A 89 -3.41 11.20 8.79
N LEU A 90 -3.27 10.69 7.55
CA LEU A 90 -2.02 10.69 6.79
C LEU A 90 -2.03 11.80 5.73
N PRO A 91 -1.62 13.03 6.06
CA PRO A 91 -1.84 14.21 5.20
C PRO A 91 -1.07 14.19 3.88
N LYS A 92 -0.06 13.32 3.74
CA LYS A 92 0.79 13.20 2.55
C LYS A 92 0.61 11.87 1.81
N LEU A 93 -0.33 11.03 2.25
CA LEU A 93 -0.54 9.73 1.63
C LEU A 93 -1.02 9.92 0.19
N THR A 94 -0.26 9.32 -0.73
CA THR A 94 -0.52 9.34 -2.18
C THR A 94 -0.62 7.93 -2.75
N HIS A 95 -0.06 6.94 -2.06
CA HIS A 95 0.04 5.56 -2.51
C HIS A 95 -0.44 4.61 -1.40
N LEU A 96 -1.49 3.82 -1.68
CA LEU A 96 -2.05 2.84 -0.74
C LEU A 96 -2.19 1.47 -1.40
N SER A 97 -1.60 0.43 -0.80
CA SER A 97 -1.67 -0.93 -1.32
C SER A 97 -2.00 -1.93 -0.25
N PHE A 98 -2.73 -2.97 -0.65
CA PHE A 98 -3.10 -4.06 0.21
C PHE A 98 -3.35 -5.34 -0.60
N ASP A 99 -3.13 -6.49 0.02
CA ASP A 99 -3.41 -7.79 -0.61
C ASP A 99 -4.85 -8.21 -0.33
N GLY A 100 -5.79 -8.05 -1.27
CA GLY A 100 -7.21 -8.21 -0.97
C GLY A 100 -8.01 -8.91 -2.06
N GLY A 101 -8.48 -10.13 -1.76
CA GLY A 101 -9.49 -10.84 -2.53
C GLY A 101 -10.79 -10.01 -2.63
N PHE A 102 -11.12 -9.62 -3.85
CA PHE A 102 -12.10 -8.56 -4.18
C PHE A 102 -13.56 -8.82 -3.82
N GLN A 103 -13.88 -9.99 -3.30
CA GLN A 103 -15.26 -10.48 -3.22
C GLN A 103 -16.16 -9.61 -2.33
N PHE A 104 -15.60 -8.70 -1.53
CA PHE A 104 -16.31 -7.82 -0.58
C PHE A 104 -15.87 -6.34 -0.60
N ILE A 105 -15.10 -5.91 -1.61
CA ILE A 105 -14.23 -4.74 -1.49
C ILE A 105 -14.69 -3.48 -2.26
N GLN A 106 -15.62 -3.57 -3.22
CA GLN A 106 -15.89 -2.39 -4.07
C GLN A 106 -16.37 -1.16 -3.30
N GLU A 107 -17.47 -1.26 -2.54
CA GLU A 107 -17.99 -0.11 -1.77
C GLU A 107 -16.95 0.46 -0.80
N ARG A 108 -16.01 -0.38 -0.37
CA ARG A 108 -14.91 -0.01 0.51
C ARG A 108 -13.80 0.72 -0.24
N VAL A 109 -13.40 0.24 -1.41
CA VAL A 109 -12.46 0.93 -2.29
C VAL A 109 -12.99 2.32 -2.64
N ASP A 110 -14.24 2.40 -3.08
CA ASP A 110 -14.85 3.67 -3.49
C ASP A 110 -14.89 4.65 -2.30
N ARG A 111 -15.29 4.20 -1.10
CA ARG A 111 -15.26 5.04 0.11
C ARG A 111 -13.87 5.51 0.52
N ILE A 112 -12.85 4.65 0.44
CA ILE A 112 -11.45 5.04 0.73
C ILE A 112 -11.02 6.12 -0.26
N LEU A 113 -11.29 5.90 -1.56
CA LEU A 113 -10.92 6.81 -2.63
C LEU A 113 -11.63 8.16 -2.50
N GLU A 114 -12.91 8.17 -2.14
CA GLU A 114 -13.67 9.39 -1.83
C GLU A 114 -13.11 10.13 -0.62
N SER A 115 -12.68 9.39 0.42
CA SER A 115 -12.14 9.95 1.66
C SER A 115 -10.72 10.49 1.49
N LEU A 116 -9.96 9.99 0.51
CA LEU A 116 -8.56 10.33 0.28
C LEU A 116 -8.37 10.96 -1.11
N PRO A 117 -8.78 12.23 -1.31
CA PRO A 117 -8.61 12.90 -2.60
C PRO A 117 -7.15 13.11 -3.00
N SER A 118 -6.22 13.11 -2.02
CA SER A 118 -4.77 13.19 -2.27
C SER A 118 -4.18 11.91 -2.83
N LEU A 119 -4.91 10.79 -2.81
CA LEU A 119 -4.40 9.53 -3.30
C LEU A 119 -4.18 9.62 -4.82
N CYS A 120 -2.97 9.29 -5.27
CA CYS A 120 -2.60 9.18 -6.68
C CYS A 120 -2.98 7.81 -7.22
N VAL A 121 -2.71 6.76 -6.43
CA VAL A 121 -2.93 5.38 -6.84
C VAL A 121 -3.27 4.50 -5.63
N MET A 122 -4.22 3.59 -5.84
CA MET A 122 -4.59 2.52 -4.92
C MET A 122 -4.36 1.19 -5.61
N VAL A 123 -3.46 0.37 -5.07
CA VAL A 123 -3.07 -0.90 -5.67
C VAL A 123 -3.60 -2.06 -4.85
N THR A 124 -4.15 -3.05 -5.53
CA THR A 124 -4.47 -4.35 -4.93
C THR A 124 -3.99 -5.45 -5.84
N PHE A 125 -3.68 -6.61 -5.27
CA PHE A 125 -2.96 -7.66 -5.96
C PHE A 125 -3.88 -8.80 -6.36
N ALA A 126 -3.69 -9.23 -7.59
CA ALA A 126 -4.45 -10.27 -8.25
C ALA A 126 -3.67 -11.58 -8.24
N TYR A 127 -4.26 -12.66 -7.69
CA TYR A 127 -3.69 -14.00 -7.81
C TYR A 127 -4.08 -14.66 -9.13
N HIS A 128 -5.32 -14.45 -9.58
CA HIS A 128 -5.80 -14.94 -10.86
C HIS A 128 -6.41 -13.80 -11.67
N ILE A 129 -6.08 -13.73 -12.96
CA ILE A 129 -6.68 -12.73 -13.86
C ILE A 129 -8.20 -12.87 -13.96
N HIS A 130 -8.71 -14.09 -13.75
CA HIS A 130 -10.15 -14.40 -13.71
C HIS A 130 -10.85 -13.89 -12.44
N ASP A 131 -10.12 -13.46 -11.41
CA ASP A 131 -10.69 -12.72 -10.29
C ASP A 131 -11.21 -11.33 -10.75
N PHE A 132 -10.84 -10.90 -11.96
CA PHE A 132 -11.10 -9.56 -12.50
C PHE A 132 -11.84 -9.54 -13.85
N ILE A 133 -11.79 -10.65 -14.61
CA ILE A 133 -12.39 -10.73 -15.94
C ILE A 133 -13.69 -11.54 -15.87
N GLY A 134 -14.83 -10.86 -16.05
CA GLY A 134 -16.15 -11.48 -16.23
C GLY A 134 -17.03 -11.46 -14.98
N ASP A 135 -18.05 -10.60 -15.01
CA ASP A 135 -19.30 -10.67 -14.24
C ASP A 135 -19.25 -10.77 -12.68
N ARG A 136 -18.11 -10.45 -12.04
CA ARG A 136 -18.06 -10.35 -10.56
C ARG A 136 -17.39 -9.06 -10.07
N ARG A 137 -18.22 -8.02 -9.98
CA ARG A 137 -18.24 -7.01 -8.89
C ARG A 137 -16.93 -6.28 -8.55
N THR A 138 -16.14 -5.88 -9.53
CA THR A 138 -15.17 -4.81 -9.29
C THR A 138 -15.36 -3.76 -10.36
N THR A 139 -16.10 -2.73 -9.95
CA THR A 139 -16.75 -1.72 -10.78
C THR A 139 -16.29 -0.31 -10.39
N SER A 140 -15.21 -0.20 -9.60
CA SER A 140 -14.66 1.12 -9.28
C SER A 140 -14.24 1.78 -10.59
N THR A 141 -14.95 2.86 -10.92
CA THR A 141 -14.67 3.67 -12.11
C THR A 141 -13.59 4.71 -11.82
N ASP A 142 -13.12 4.77 -10.57
CA ASP A 142 -12.05 5.67 -10.18
C ASP A 142 -10.75 5.28 -10.89
N LEU A 143 -10.20 6.26 -11.61
CA LEU A 143 -9.00 6.06 -12.41
C LEU A 143 -7.76 5.75 -11.56
N ARG A 144 -7.79 6.06 -10.27
CA ARG A 144 -6.69 5.83 -9.33
C ARG A 144 -6.61 4.37 -8.89
N PHE A 145 -7.67 3.60 -9.09
CA PHE A 145 -7.73 2.21 -8.67
C PHE A 145 -7.05 1.28 -9.67
N VAL A 146 -6.17 0.41 -9.17
CA VAL A 146 -5.40 -0.54 -9.99
C VAL A 146 -5.41 -1.93 -9.35
N ALA A 147 -5.90 -2.92 -10.09
CA ALA A 147 -5.67 -4.33 -9.83
C ALA A 147 -4.38 -4.76 -10.54
N TYR A 148 -3.35 -5.10 -9.78
CA TYR A 148 -2.02 -5.42 -10.30
C TYR A 148 -1.86 -6.93 -10.51
N PHE A 149 -1.53 -7.34 -11.74
CA PHE A 149 -1.36 -8.73 -12.13
C PHE A 149 -0.11 -8.93 -13.02
N PRO A 150 0.63 -10.05 -12.88
CA PRO A 150 0.58 -10.98 -11.75
C PRO A 150 1.04 -10.29 -10.46
N ARG A 151 0.65 -10.84 -9.30
CA ARG A 151 1.20 -10.42 -8.00
C ARG A 151 2.74 -10.54 -8.07
N PRO A 152 3.50 -9.44 -7.84
CA PRO A 152 4.94 -9.50 -7.84
C PRO A 152 5.44 -10.23 -6.59
N ASP A 153 6.74 -10.58 -6.56
CA ASP A 153 7.41 -10.79 -5.29
C ASP A 153 7.46 -9.45 -4.57
N PHE A 154 6.56 -9.27 -3.60
CA PHE A 154 6.39 -8.03 -2.85
C PHE A 154 7.67 -7.52 -2.24
N ASN A 155 8.48 -8.41 -1.68
CA ASN A 155 9.69 -8.02 -0.98
C ASN A 155 10.70 -7.48 -1.99
N LEU A 156 10.95 -8.24 -3.06
CA LEU A 156 11.90 -7.85 -4.10
C LEU A 156 11.49 -6.54 -4.79
N ASP A 157 10.23 -6.43 -5.18
CA ASP A 157 9.72 -5.26 -5.90
C ASP A 157 9.67 -4.01 -5.01
N TRP A 158 9.21 -4.14 -3.76
CA TRP A 158 9.27 -3.04 -2.78
C TRP A 158 10.70 -2.56 -2.54
N HIS A 159 11.65 -3.48 -2.41
CA HIS A 159 13.06 -3.13 -2.19
C HIS A 159 13.68 -2.43 -3.39
N ALA A 160 13.37 -2.87 -4.62
CA ALA A 160 13.81 -2.20 -5.84
C ALA A 160 13.35 -0.73 -5.84
N GLY A 161 12.07 -0.49 -5.55
CA GLY A 161 11.52 0.86 -5.45
C GLY A 161 12.13 1.71 -4.33
N ALA A 162 12.33 1.11 -3.15
CA ALA A 162 12.93 1.80 -2.01
C ALA A 162 14.39 2.22 -2.27
N GLN A 163 15.05 1.62 -3.26
CA GLN A 163 16.41 1.95 -3.72
C GLN A 163 16.44 2.88 -4.94
N GLY A 164 15.29 3.39 -5.38
CA GLY A 164 15.17 4.28 -6.53
C GLY A 164 15.03 3.55 -7.88
N GLY A 165 14.86 2.22 -7.86
CA GLY A 165 14.45 1.44 -9.03
C GLY A 165 12.96 1.57 -9.34
N ALA A 166 12.52 0.90 -10.39
CA ALA A 166 11.10 0.75 -10.69
C ALA A 166 10.48 -0.33 -9.80
N ASP A 167 9.27 -0.08 -9.31
CA ASP A 167 8.45 -0.99 -8.52
C ASP A 167 6.99 -0.99 -9.04
N TYR A 168 6.13 -1.76 -8.40
CA TYR A 168 4.72 -1.88 -8.74
C TYR A 168 3.99 -0.54 -8.62
N TRP A 169 4.48 0.39 -7.79
CA TRP A 169 3.90 1.73 -7.70
C TRP A 169 4.15 2.51 -8.97
N ALA A 170 5.41 2.60 -9.42
CA ALA A 170 5.76 3.29 -10.65
C ALA A 170 4.98 2.73 -11.86
N ASN A 171 4.83 1.41 -11.91
CA ASN A 171 4.03 0.75 -12.94
C ASN A 171 2.53 1.09 -12.84
N ALA A 172 1.98 1.11 -11.62
CA ALA A 172 0.59 1.49 -11.40
C ALA A 172 0.33 2.98 -11.71
N GLU A 173 1.24 3.88 -11.35
CA GLU A 173 1.16 5.30 -11.71
C GLU A 173 1.15 5.50 -13.22
N ASN A 174 2.05 4.82 -13.94
CA ASN A 174 2.08 4.85 -15.41
C ASN A 174 0.77 4.33 -16.01
N PHE A 175 0.20 3.26 -15.44
CA PHE A 175 -1.09 2.72 -15.87
C PHE A 175 -2.24 3.73 -15.64
N VAL A 176 -2.29 4.38 -14.48
CA VAL A 176 -3.25 5.45 -14.17
C VAL A 176 -3.08 6.63 -15.15
N ALA A 177 -1.84 7.04 -15.43
CA ALA A 177 -1.55 8.13 -16.37
C ALA A 177 -2.07 7.81 -17.78
N LYS A 178 -1.84 6.58 -18.27
CA LYS A 178 -2.35 6.11 -19.57
C LYS A 178 -3.87 6.06 -19.63
N ARG A 179 -4.55 5.65 -18.55
CA ARG A 179 -6.02 5.72 -18.46
C ARG A 179 -6.52 7.17 -18.53
N ARG A 180 -5.88 8.09 -17.81
CA ARG A 180 -6.22 9.53 -17.86
C ARG A 180 -5.99 10.15 -19.23
N ALA A 181 -4.98 9.68 -19.97
CA ALA A 181 -4.68 10.11 -21.32
C ALA A 181 -5.59 9.47 -22.39
N GLY A 182 -6.41 8.48 -22.03
CA GLY A 182 -7.24 7.73 -22.98
C GLY A 182 -6.48 6.72 -23.84
N GLU A 183 -5.23 6.39 -23.48
CA GLU A 183 -4.43 5.36 -24.16
C GLU A 183 -4.90 3.94 -23.81
N ILE A 184 -5.55 3.79 -22.66
CA ILE A 184 -6.15 2.56 -22.15
C ILE A 184 -7.62 2.87 -21.81
N ASP A 185 -8.51 1.90 -22.04
CA ASP A 185 -9.91 1.99 -21.61
C ASP A 185 -9.98 2.43 -20.14
N PRO A 186 -10.68 3.55 -19.82
CA PRO A 186 -10.81 4.00 -18.43
C PRO A 186 -11.53 3.00 -17.54
N LEU A 187 -12.28 2.05 -18.10
CA LEU A 187 -12.91 0.96 -17.34
C LEU A 187 -11.96 -0.25 -17.15
N ASN A 188 -10.82 -0.28 -17.84
CA ASN A 188 -9.79 -1.26 -17.57
C ASN A 188 -8.98 -0.82 -16.34
N TYR A 189 -9.15 -1.55 -15.24
CA TYR A 189 -8.41 -1.33 -14.00
C TYR A 189 -7.33 -2.39 -13.75
N VAL A 190 -7.13 -3.35 -14.67
CA VAL A 190 -6.13 -4.42 -14.52
C VAL A 190 -4.82 -4.01 -15.19
N CYS A 191 -3.80 -3.75 -14.38
CA CYS A 191 -2.44 -3.51 -14.84
C CYS A 191 -1.72 -4.85 -15.02
N VAL A 192 -1.40 -5.21 -16.27
CA VAL A 192 -0.63 -6.41 -16.60
C VAL A 192 0.82 -6.02 -16.88
N CYS A 193 1.70 -6.26 -15.91
CA CYS A 193 3.13 -6.02 -16.09
C CYS A 193 3.82 -7.30 -16.57
N ARG A 194 4.62 -7.17 -17.64
CA ARG A 194 5.39 -8.26 -18.25
C ARG A 194 6.82 -8.27 -17.73
#